data_AF-A0A944NG21-F1
#
_entry.id   AF-A0A944NG21-F1
#
_cell.length_a   1.000
_cell.length_b   1.000
_cell.length_c   1.000
_cell.angle_alpha   90.00
_cell.angle_beta   90.00
_cell.angle_gamma   90.00
#
_symmetry.space_group_name_H-M   'P 1'
#
loop_
_entity.id
_entity.type
_entity.pdbx_description
1 polymer ?
#
loop_
_entity_poly.entity_id
_entity_poly.type
_entity_poly.pdbx_seq_one_letter_code
_entity_poly.pdbx_strand_id
1 'polypeptide(L)'
;MNQVQQLHPPQDTAEFAHESEKRIAELFDFYGIAWEYEPETFVLSQGADGLPTSAFTPDFYLPDHDIYLEVTTMRQPLVTRKNRKIRQLREQRPDIEIRILYQRDVARLFSRHAA
;
A
#
# COMPACT_ATOMS: atom_id res chain seq x y z
N MET A 1 24.02 22.86 10.15
CA MET A 1 22.81 22.84 9.32
C MET A 1 23.20 22.35 7.94
N ASN A 2 22.90 21.08 7.64
CA ASN A 2 22.81 20.53 6.29
C ASN A 2 22.26 19.11 6.48
N GLN A 3 20.94 18.98 6.41
CA GLN A 3 20.29 17.67 6.33
C GLN A 3 20.64 17.09 4.96
N VAL A 4 21.48 16.05 4.99
CA VAL A 4 21.59 15.08 3.91
C VAL A 4 20.18 14.59 3.59
N GLN A 5 19.72 14.91 2.38
CA GLN A 5 18.60 14.21 1.75
C GLN A 5 18.93 12.72 1.81
N GLN A 6 18.19 11.98 2.62
CA GLN A 6 18.22 10.52 2.57
C GLN A 6 17.67 10.14 1.21
N LEU A 7 18.58 9.91 0.26
CA LEU A 7 18.27 9.25 -0.99
C LEU A 7 17.78 7.86 -0.58
N HIS A 8 16.47 7.64 -0.63
CA HIS A 8 15.90 6.30 -0.57
C HIS A 8 16.63 5.47 -1.64
N PRO A 9 17.25 4.32 -1.27
CA PRO A 9 17.91 3.50 -2.25
C PRO A 9 16.89 3.11 -3.33
N PRO A 10 17.26 3.15 -4.61
CA PRO A 10 16.35 2.77 -5.69
C PRO A 10 15.90 1.33 -5.42
N GLN A 11 14.60 1.14 -5.24
CA GLN A 11 13.99 -0.18 -5.07
C GLN A 11 13.94 -0.94 -6.41
N ASP A 12 14.97 -0.79 -7.24
CA ASP A 12 15.11 -1.35 -8.59
C ASP A 12 15.08 -2.89 -8.63
N THR A 13 15.04 -3.55 -7.46
CA THR A 13 15.01 -5.01 -7.30
C THR A 13 13.66 -5.54 -6.79
N ALA A 14 12.65 -4.71 -6.55
CA ALA A 14 11.34 -5.19 -6.11
C ALA A 14 10.62 -5.91 -7.27
N GLU A 15 10.46 -7.23 -7.17
CA GLU A 15 9.59 -7.99 -8.07
C GLU A 15 8.12 -7.75 -7.67
N PHE A 16 7.51 -6.72 -8.25
CA PHE A 16 6.08 -6.40 -8.04
C PHE A 16 5.20 -7.59 -8.42
N ALA A 17 4.23 -7.93 -7.56
CA ALA A 17 3.28 -9.01 -7.82
C ALA A 17 2.37 -8.69 -9.02
N HIS A 18 2.05 -7.41 -9.24
CA HIS A 18 1.20 -6.96 -10.35
C HIS A 18 1.73 -5.70 -11.05
N GLU A 19 1.49 -5.59 -12.36
CA GLU A 19 1.88 -4.43 -13.18
C GLU A 19 1.29 -3.11 -12.64
N SER A 20 0.10 -3.17 -12.02
CA SER A 20 -0.51 -2.01 -11.38
C SER A 20 0.32 -1.47 -10.23
N GLU A 21 0.94 -2.32 -9.41
CA GLU A 21 1.79 -1.88 -8.30
C GLU A 21 3.04 -1.19 -8.84
N LYS A 22 3.69 -1.79 -9.86
CA LYS A 22 4.83 -1.17 -10.53
C LYS A 22 4.53 0.24 -11.03
N ARG A 23 3.40 0.42 -11.73
CA ARG A 23 2.99 1.75 -12.23
C ARG A 23 2.71 2.75 -11.11
N ILE A 24 2.29 2.29 -9.94
CA ILE A 24 2.09 3.15 -8.75
C ILE A 24 3.43 3.51 -8.12
N ALA A 25 4.38 2.57 -8.02
CA ALA A 25 5.74 2.84 -7.58
C ALA A 25 6.44 3.89 -8.46
N GLU A 26 6.41 3.70 -9.79
CA GLU A 26 6.93 4.67 -10.76
C GLU A 26 6.29 6.05 -10.61
N LEU A 27 5.03 6.11 -10.16
CA LEU A 27 4.35 7.36 -9.92
C LEU A 27 4.83 8.06 -8.64
N PHE A 28 5.01 7.31 -7.56
CA PHE A 28 5.59 7.87 -6.35
C PHE A 28 6.99 8.40 -6.63
N ASP A 29 7.80 7.66 -7.39
CA ASP A 29 9.13 8.10 -7.83
C ASP A 29 9.05 9.39 -8.65
N PHE A 30 8.14 9.46 -9.62
CA PHE A 30 7.95 10.66 -10.46
C PHE A 30 7.60 11.91 -9.63
N TYR A 31 6.77 11.76 -8.61
CA TYR A 31 6.39 12.86 -7.72
C TYR A 31 7.35 13.06 -6.53
N GLY A 32 8.40 12.25 -6.39
CA GLY A 32 9.34 12.30 -5.27
C GLY A 32 8.70 11.94 -3.92
N ILE A 33 7.65 11.12 -3.93
CA ILE A 33 6.98 10.61 -2.72
C ILE A 33 7.77 9.40 -2.22
N ALA A 34 8.17 9.41 -0.95
CA ALA A 34 8.81 8.25 -0.31
C ALA A 34 7.83 7.08 -0.18
N TRP A 35 8.28 5.87 -0.51
CA TRP A 35 7.46 4.65 -0.39
C TRP A 35 8.28 3.41 -0.07
N GLU A 36 7.62 2.43 0.55
CA GLU A 36 8.12 1.07 0.80
C GLU A 36 7.11 0.06 0.22
N TYR A 37 7.58 -1.02 -0.41
CA TYR A 37 6.72 -2.08 -0.98
C TYR A 37 6.62 -3.28 -0.04
N GLU A 38 5.40 -3.78 0.18
CA GLU A 38 5.09 -4.86 1.13
C GLU A 38 5.79 -4.71 2.51
N PRO A 39 5.66 -3.54 3.16
CA PRO A 39 6.51 -3.12 4.28
C PRO A 39 6.35 -3.98 5.55
N GLU A 40 5.13 -4.43 5.83
CA GLU A 40 4.80 -5.17 7.04
C GLU A 40 3.62 -6.12 6.80
N THR A 41 3.69 -7.31 7.41
CA THR A 41 2.57 -8.27 7.43
C THR A 41 1.88 -8.26 8.78
N PHE A 42 0.60 -7.87 8.80
CA PHE A 42 -0.24 -7.86 9.99
C PHE A 42 -0.97 -9.20 10.14
N VAL A 43 -0.74 -9.90 11.26
CA VAL A 43 -1.50 -11.10 11.62
C VAL A 43 -2.87 -10.68 12.14
N LEU A 44 -3.94 -11.11 11.46
CA LEU A 44 -5.32 -10.77 11.78
C LEU A 44 -6.02 -11.84 12.62
N SER A 45 -5.66 -13.11 12.46
CA SER A 45 -6.18 -14.19 13.29
C SER A 45 -5.17 -15.31 13.44
N GLN A 46 -5.24 -16.02 14.56
CA GLN A 46 -4.41 -17.18 14.88
C GLN A 46 -5.30 -18.40 15.18
N GLY A 47 -4.78 -19.59 14.86
CA GLY A 47 -5.39 -20.87 15.20
C GLY A 47 -5.18 -21.22 16.68
N ALA A 48 -5.79 -22.32 17.12
CA ALA A 48 -5.60 -22.83 18.48
C ALA A 48 -4.16 -23.27 18.78
N ASP A 49 -3.37 -23.52 17.73
CA ASP A 49 -1.95 -23.82 17.74
C ASP A 49 -1.05 -22.56 17.77
N GLY A 50 -1.64 -21.36 17.78
CA GLY A 50 -0.93 -20.09 17.74
C GLY A 50 -0.43 -19.68 16.35
N LEU A 51 -0.69 -20.49 15.30
CA LEU A 51 -0.24 -20.17 13.95
C LEU A 51 -1.16 -19.15 13.27
N PRO A 52 -0.63 -18.18 12.48
CA PRO A 52 -1.45 -17.26 11.71
C PRO A 52 -2.40 -17.99 10.75
N THR A 53 -3.70 -17.76 10.89
CA THR A 53 -4.74 -18.29 9.97
C THR A 53 -5.22 -17.24 8.98
N SER A 54 -5.01 -15.97 9.29
CA SER A 54 -5.26 -14.85 8.40
C SER A 54 -4.23 -13.76 8.67
N ALA A 55 -3.64 -13.23 7.61
CA ALA A 55 -2.75 -12.09 7.66
C ALA A 55 -3.05 -11.13 6.51
N PHE A 56 -2.56 -9.91 6.62
CA PHE A 56 -2.73 -8.86 5.63
C PHE A 56 -1.43 -8.07 5.50
N THR A 57 -0.94 -7.94 4.28
CA THR A 57 0.27 -7.21 3.91
C THR A 57 -0.18 -6.12 2.96
N PRO A 58 -0.11 -4.82 3.34
CA PRO A 58 -0.42 -3.73 2.42
C PRO A 58 0.60 -3.68 1.30
N ASP A 59 0.17 -3.26 0.11
CA ASP A 59 1.06 -3.15 -1.05
C ASP A 59 2.14 -2.08 -0.85
N PHE A 60 1.80 -0.95 -0.21
CA PHE A 60 2.75 0.15 0.03
C PHE A 60 2.61 0.79 1.42
N TYR A 61 3.69 1.42 1.89
CA TYR A 61 3.68 2.39 2.99
C TYR A 61 4.34 3.69 2.55
N LEU A 62 3.78 4.83 2.97
CA LEU A 62 4.30 6.17 2.70
C LEU A 62 4.83 6.77 4.02
N PRO A 63 6.15 6.70 4.29
CA PRO A 63 6.73 7.09 5.58
C PRO A 63 6.48 8.55 5.96
N ASP A 64 6.49 9.46 4.99
CA ASP A 64 6.26 10.90 5.23
C ASP A 64 4.84 11.22 5.69
N HIS A 65 3.91 10.29 5.48
CA HIS A 65 2.50 10.44 5.81
C HIS A 65 2.01 9.47 6.87
N ASP A 66 2.81 8.46 7.24
CA ASP A 66 2.41 7.36 8.12
C ASP A 66 1.13 6.65 7.63
N ILE A 67 1.07 6.37 6.32
CA ILE A 67 -0.11 5.75 5.68
C ILE A 67 0.29 4.51 4.92
N TYR A 68 -0.44 3.42 5.18
CA TYR A 68 -0.43 2.21 4.38
C TYR A 68 -1.42 2.30 3.22
N LEU A 69 -1.01 1.87 2.04
CA LEU A 69 -1.82 1.86 0.84
C LEU A 69 -1.98 0.44 0.31
N GLU A 70 -3.20 0.16 -0.13
CA GLU A 70 -3.58 -1.10 -0.74
C GLU A 70 -4.15 -0.80 -2.14
N VAL A 71 -3.40 -1.16 -3.18
CA VAL A 71 -3.75 -0.99 -4.59
C VAL A 71 -4.86 -1.94 -4.97
N THR A 72 -5.86 -1.45 -5.70
CA THR A 72 -6.90 -2.32 -6.27
C THR A 72 -7.22 -1.95 -7.71
N THR A 73 -7.09 -2.93 -8.59
CA THR A 73 -7.52 -2.88 -9.99
C THR A 73 -8.96 -3.39 -10.16
N MET A 74 -9.47 -4.12 -9.16
CA MET A 74 -10.80 -4.75 -9.19
C MET A 74 -11.95 -3.76 -8.99
N ARG A 75 -13.10 -4.04 -9.65
CA ARG A 75 -14.37 -3.36 -9.39
C ARG A 75 -14.87 -3.67 -7.98
N GLN A 76 -15.50 -2.68 -7.31
CA GLN A 76 -15.92 -2.70 -5.89
C GLN A 76 -16.54 -4.02 -5.35
N PRO A 77 -17.34 -4.81 -6.09
CA PRO A 77 -17.95 -6.04 -5.55
C PRO A 77 -16.97 -7.18 -5.24
N LEU A 78 -15.78 -7.20 -5.85
CA LEU A 78 -14.77 -8.26 -5.67
C LEU A 78 -13.84 -8.03 -4.48
N VAL A 79 -13.94 -6.87 -3.81
CA VAL A 79 -13.05 -6.46 -2.71
C VAL A 79 -13.52 -7.02 -1.36
N THR A 80 -14.56 -7.86 -1.31
CA THR A 80 -15.21 -8.28 -0.05
C THR A 80 -14.27 -8.97 0.95
N ARG A 81 -13.37 -9.85 0.50
CA ARG A 81 -12.39 -10.51 1.39
C ARG A 81 -11.33 -9.53 1.90
N LYS A 82 -10.80 -8.70 1.01
CA LYS A 82 -9.83 -7.65 1.30
C LYS A 82 -10.40 -6.58 2.24
N ASN A 83 -11.62 -6.12 1.99
CA ASN A 83 -12.35 -5.21 2.87
C ASN A 83 -12.60 -5.82 4.25
N ARG A 84 -12.83 -7.14 4.34
CA ARG A 84 -12.95 -7.83 5.64
C ARG A 84 -11.63 -7.79 6.40
N LYS A 85 -10.51 -8.11 5.72
CA LYS A 85 -9.17 -8.03 6.31
C LYS A 85 -8.82 -6.60 6.77
N ILE A 86 -9.11 -5.59 5.95
CA ILE A 86 -8.87 -4.18 6.30
C ILE A 86 -9.73 -3.74 7.49
N ARG A 87 -11.01 -4.15 7.56
CA ARG A 87 -11.86 -3.86 8.71
C ARG A 87 -11.30 -4.50 9.98
N GLN A 88 -10.92 -5.77 9.90
CA GLN A 88 -10.32 -6.49 11.00
C GLN A 88 -9.00 -5.86 11.47
N LEU A 89 -8.16 -5.41 10.52
CA LEU A 89 -6.94 -4.67 10.84
C LEU A 89 -7.26 -3.40 11.62
N ARG A 90 -8.23 -2.58 11.16
CA ARG A 90 -8.64 -1.35 11.83
C ARG A 90 -9.26 -1.59 13.22
N GLU A 91 -9.95 -2.71 13.40
CA GLU A 91 -10.49 -3.11 14.70
C GLU A 91 -9.37 -3.48 15.69
N GLN A 92 -8.30 -4.13 15.22
CA GLN A 92 -7.18 -4.58 16.06
C GLN A 92 -6.10 -3.52 16.28
N ARG A 93 -5.89 -2.67 15.26
CA ARG A 93 -4.84 -1.65 15.17
C ARG A 93 -5.46 -0.34 14.69
N PRO A 94 -6.25 0.35 15.55
CA PRO A 94 -6.89 1.61 15.20
C PRO A 94 -5.87 2.76 15.02
N ASP A 95 -4.64 2.56 15.50
CA ASP A 95 -3.47 3.42 15.29
C ASP A 95 -2.99 3.44 13.84
N ILE A 96 -3.28 2.40 13.06
CA ILE A 96 -2.79 2.26 11.70
C ILE A 96 -3.74 2.94 10.71
N GLU A 97 -3.22 3.92 9.97
CA GLU A 97 -3.93 4.49 8.84
C GLU A 97 -3.70 3.64 7.58
N ILE A 98 -4.77 3.03 7.08
CA ILE A 98 -4.76 2.27 5.82
C ILE A 98 -5.79 2.80 4.83
N ARG A 99 -5.41 3.01 3.57
CA ARG A 99 -6.29 3.48 2.48
C ARG A 99 -6.25 2.56 1.27
N ILE A 100 -7.38 2.46 0.58
CA ILE A 100 -7.48 1.71 -0.68
C ILE A 100 -7.25 2.67 -1.84
N LEU A 101 -6.25 2.38 -2.68
CA LEU A 101 -5.93 3.15 -3.87
C LEU A 101 -6.50 2.46 -5.11
N TYR A 102 -7.52 3.06 -5.72
CA TYR A 102 -8.06 2.54 -6.98
C TYR A 102 -7.21 3.01 -8.15
N GLN A 103 -6.75 2.07 -8.99
CA GLN A 103 -5.95 2.39 -10.19
C GLN A 103 -6.65 3.41 -11.10
N ARG A 104 -7.98 3.34 -11.21
CA ARG A 104 -8.79 4.30 -12.00
C ARG A 104 -8.75 5.73 -11.45
N ASP A 105 -8.59 5.90 -10.14
CA ASP A 105 -8.61 7.21 -9.49
C ASP A 105 -7.24 7.87 -9.68
N VAL A 106 -6.19 7.05 -9.65
CA VAL A 106 -4.84 7.43 -10.07
C VAL A 106 -4.83 7.85 -11.54
N ALA A 107 -5.39 7.03 -12.45
CA ALA A 107 -5.55 7.37 -13.87
C ALA A 107 -6.27 8.71 -14.10
N ARG A 108 -7.32 9.00 -13.31
CA ARG A 108 -8.08 10.26 -13.39
C ARG A 108 -7.32 11.48 -12.89
N LEU A 109 -6.47 11.35 -11.88
CA LEU A 109 -5.60 12.43 -11.42
C LEU A 109 -4.68 12.90 -12.55
N PHE A 110 -4.16 11.97 -13.36
CA PHE A 110 -3.34 12.31 -14.53
C PHE A 110 -4.12 13.01 -15.65
N SER A 111 -5.34 12.56 -15.97
CA SER A 111 -6.13 13.20 -17.03
C SER A 111 -6.47 14.66 -16.74
N ARG A 112 -6.41 15.09 -15.47
CA ARG A 112 -6.71 16.47 -15.06
C ARG A 112 -5.48 17.39 -14.97
N HIS A 113 -4.27 16.85 -14.86
CA HIS A 113 -3.04 17.63 -14.78
C HIS A 113 -2.25 17.67 -16.10
N ALA A 114 -2.66 16.88 -17.09
CA ALA A 114 -2.10 16.89 -18.45
C ALA A 114 -2.85 17.82 -19.42
N ALA A 115 -3.63 18.78 -18.91
CA ALA A 115 -4.42 19.74 -19.70
C ALA A 115 -3.98 21.19 -19.41
#